data_AF-A0AAT9RB11-F1
#
_entry.id   AF-A0AAT9RB11-F1
#
_cell.length_a   1.000
_cell.length_b   1.000
_cell.length_c   1.000
_cell.angle_alpha   90.00
_cell.angle_beta   90.00
_cell.angle_gamma   90.00
#
_symmetry.space_group_name_H-M   'P 1'
#
loop_
_entity.id
_entity.type
_entity.pdbx_description
1 polymer ?
#
loop_
_entity_poly.entity_id
_entity_poly.type
_entity_poly.pdbx_seq_one_letter_code
_entity_poly.pdbx_strand_id
1 'polypeptide(L)'
;MRSMRALLARLTVALLAGAALVLVGPGSAQADTTVAIPAPTEGGISATVEFRRTVVPQPYNPDPTASSGDRQCLLRYHQYYATPGCGGFELGVKLHNVRNQPGYLAGLSSAGGYFSAYADTARTFGCLLPDGTFDHSTSFAVRTEQQPLSPVYYEPDSNWLLSQFRSYPDRDFGPPFFVNFPAVEVNCPEGTTATQYGLKVTNVKIGIDDPNVFGRTTWTTPGPFYA
;
A
#
# COMPACT_ATOMS: atom_id res chain seq x y z
N MET A 1 -44.07 8.88 -44.16
CA MET A 1 -43.52 9.86 -43.19
C MET A 1 -43.89 9.45 -41.76
N ARG A 2 -43.11 8.56 -41.13
CA ARG A 2 -43.27 8.25 -39.69
C ARG A 2 -42.03 7.62 -39.03
N SER A 3 -40.95 7.40 -39.78
CA SER A 3 -39.75 6.69 -39.29
C SER A 3 -38.50 7.56 -39.09
N MET A 4 -38.57 8.88 -39.33
CA MET A 4 -37.43 9.80 -39.12
C MET A 4 -37.47 10.52 -37.76
N ARG A 5 -38.57 10.46 -37.01
CA ARG A 5 -38.67 11.10 -35.67
C ARG A 5 -38.04 10.27 -34.54
N ALA A 6 -37.82 8.97 -34.76
CA ALA A 6 -37.23 8.08 -33.74
C ALA A 6 -35.69 8.11 -33.71
N LEU A 7 -35.04 8.53 -34.80
CA LEU A 7 -33.57 8.62 -34.90
C LEU A 7 -33.01 9.92 -34.30
N LEU A 8 -33.78 11.01 -34.31
CA LEU A 8 -33.36 12.30 -33.73
C LEU A 8 -33.52 12.38 -32.21
N ALA A 9 -34.37 11.55 -31.60
CA ALA A 9 -34.52 11.49 -30.14
C ALA A 9 -33.41 10.66 -29.45
N ARG A 10 -32.63 9.88 -30.20
CA ARG A 10 -31.52 9.07 -29.67
C ARG A 10 -30.16 9.76 -29.73
N LEU A 11 -30.04 10.88 -30.47
CA LEU A 11 -28.79 11.64 -30.57
C LEU A 11 -28.66 12.75 -29.50
N THR A 12 -29.75 13.17 -28.86
CA THR A 12 -29.74 14.17 -27.79
C THR A 12 -29.44 13.61 -26.40
N VAL A 13 -29.58 12.29 -26.20
CA VAL A 13 -29.21 11.65 -24.91
C VAL A 13 -27.71 11.33 -24.84
N ALA A 14 -27.03 11.21 -25.99
CA ALA A 14 -25.60 10.94 -26.04
C ALA A 14 -24.71 12.17 -25.75
N LEU A 15 -25.27 13.39 -25.80
CA LEU A 15 -24.49 14.62 -25.61
C LEU A 15 -24.50 15.19 -24.18
N LEU A 16 -25.23 14.57 -23.25
CA LEU A 16 -25.29 14.98 -21.83
C LEU A 16 -24.47 14.09 -20.88
N ALA A 17 -23.82 13.04 -21.40
CA ALA A 17 -22.90 12.21 -20.61
C ALA A 17 -21.44 12.68 -20.63
N GLY A 18 -21.11 13.72 -21.41
CA GLY A 18 -19.73 14.11 -21.70
C GLY A 18 -19.19 15.36 -20.98
N ALA A 19 -19.96 15.99 -20.08
CA ALA A 19 -19.58 17.28 -19.49
C ALA A 19 -19.79 17.38 -17.96
N ALA A 20 -19.67 16.26 -17.25
CA ALA A 20 -19.67 16.22 -15.78
C ALA A 20 -18.38 15.59 -15.23
N LEU A 21 -17.25 15.91 -15.85
CA LEU A 21 -15.91 15.43 -15.46
C LEU A 21 -14.96 16.59 -15.17
N VAL A 22 -15.44 17.63 -14.48
CA VAL A 22 -14.58 18.62 -13.83
C VAL A 22 -15.33 19.11 -12.59
N LEU A 23 -14.66 19.05 -11.42
CA LEU A 23 -15.13 19.39 -10.06
C LEU A 23 -15.49 18.20 -9.16
N VAL A 24 -14.55 17.26 -9.03
CA VAL A 24 -14.32 16.61 -7.73
C VAL A 24 -12.91 17.05 -7.33
N GLY A 25 -12.75 17.59 -6.11
CA GLY A 25 -11.47 18.06 -5.59
C GLY A 25 -10.40 16.96 -5.52
N PRO A 26 -9.18 17.25 -5.03
CA PRO A 26 -8.15 16.24 -4.82
C PRO A 26 -8.61 15.31 -3.69
N GLY A 27 -9.32 14.27 -4.07
CA GLY A 27 -9.96 13.35 -3.14
C GLY A 27 -10.39 12.12 -3.90
N SER A 28 -9.70 11.01 -3.62
CA SER A 28 -9.97 9.64 -4.04
C SER A 28 -9.61 9.24 -5.48
N ALA A 29 -8.31 9.20 -5.78
CA ALA A 29 -7.80 8.11 -6.60
C ALA A 29 -7.78 6.83 -5.74
N GLN A 30 -8.94 6.18 -5.56
CA GLN A 30 -9.01 4.85 -4.96
C GLN A 30 -8.51 3.85 -5.99
N ALA A 31 -7.18 3.70 -6.08
CA ALA A 31 -6.61 2.46 -6.57
C ALA A 31 -7.10 1.36 -5.62
N ASP A 32 -7.66 0.27 -6.15
CA ASP A 32 -8.14 -0.86 -5.35
C ASP A 32 -7.10 -1.17 -4.26
N THR A 33 -7.49 -1.00 -3.00
CA THR A 33 -6.59 -1.18 -1.86
C THR A 33 -6.18 -2.63 -1.71
N THR A 34 -6.73 -3.55 -2.52
CA THR A 34 -6.48 -4.98 -2.46
C THR A 34 -6.15 -5.51 -3.85
N VAL A 35 -5.06 -6.26 -3.97
CA VAL A 35 -4.60 -6.86 -5.22
C VAL A 35 -4.35 -8.35 -5.03
N ALA A 36 -5.01 -9.16 -5.87
CA ALA A 36 -4.73 -10.58 -5.97
C ALA A 36 -3.51 -10.82 -6.87
N ILE A 37 -2.59 -11.64 -6.39
CA ILE A 37 -1.38 -12.09 -7.06
C ILE A 37 -1.53 -13.60 -7.29
N PRO A 38 -1.60 -14.07 -8.55
CA PRO A 38 -1.73 -15.49 -8.83
C PRO A 38 -0.50 -16.27 -8.34
N ALA A 39 -0.68 -17.58 -8.13
CA ALA A 39 0.44 -18.45 -7.82
C ALA A 39 1.42 -18.53 -9.01
N PRO A 40 2.73 -18.64 -8.77
CA PRO A 40 3.72 -18.79 -9.86
C PRO A 40 3.53 -20.08 -10.68
N THR A 41 2.93 -21.11 -10.07
CA THR A 41 2.67 -22.42 -10.66
C THR A 41 1.24 -22.88 -10.37
N GLU A 42 0.71 -23.76 -11.21
CA GLU A 42 -0.58 -24.39 -10.98
C GLU A 42 -0.59 -25.13 -9.63
N GLY A 43 -1.63 -24.91 -8.82
CA GLY A 43 -1.71 -25.49 -7.46
C GLY A 43 -0.73 -24.90 -6.45
N GLY A 44 0.04 -23.86 -6.82
CA GLY A 44 0.93 -23.15 -5.91
C GLY A 44 0.19 -22.21 -4.94
N ILE A 45 0.97 -21.52 -4.10
CA ILE A 45 0.46 -20.52 -3.16
C ILE A 45 0.27 -19.19 -3.91
N SER A 46 -0.95 -18.67 -3.93
CA SER A 46 -1.25 -17.31 -4.39
C SER A 46 -1.32 -16.35 -3.19
N ALA A 47 -1.28 -15.04 -3.45
CA ALA A 47 -1.34 -14.04 -2.39
C ALA A 47 -2.37 -12.96 -2.70
N THR A 48 -3.03 -12.43 -1.67
CA THR A 48 -3.76 -11.17 -1.74
C THR A 48 -3.03 -10.14 -0.90
N VAL A 49 -2.77 -8.98 -1.47
CA VAL A 49 -2.05 -7.88 -0.83
C VAL A 49 -2.99 -6.71 -0.63
N GLU A 50 -3.09 -6.22 0.60
CA GLU A 50 -3.94 -5.11 1.00
C GLU A 50 -3.09 -3.93 1.47
N PHE A 51 -3.27 -2.75 0.86
CA PHE A 51 -2.69 -1.49 1.30
C PHE A 51 -3.68 -0.81 2.22
N ARG A 52 -3.26 -0.56 3.46
CA ARG A 52 -4.14 0.00 4.48
C ARG A 52 -3.41 1.01 5.35
N ARG A 53 -4.21 1.80 6.09
CA ARG A 53 -3.71 2.77 7.08
C ARG A 53 -2.62 3.69 6.52
N THR A 54 -2.81 4.10 5.26
CA THR A 54 -1.92 5.03 4.60
C THR A 54 -2.03 6.41 5.25
N VAL A 55 -0.89 7.02 5.55
CA VAL A 55 -0.80 8.35 6.13
C VAL A 55 0.06 9.22 5.20
N VAL A 56 -0.57 10.28 4.68
CA VAL A 56 0.06 11.32 3.86
C VAL A 56 -0.11 12.64 4.62
N PRO A 57 0.94 13.17 5.28
CA PRO A 57 0.76 14.31 6.19
C PRO A 57 0.47 15.61 5.44
N GLN A 58 -0.64 16.25 5.79
CA GLN A 58 -1.09 17.54 5.25
C GLN A 58 -1.72 18.38 6.38
N PRO A 59 -1.07 19.46 6.85
CA PRO A 59 0.27 19.95 6.45
C PRO A 59 1.40 19.02 6.93
N TYR A 60 2.57 19.15 6.31
CA TYR A 60 3.78 18.40 6.64
C TYR A 60 4.68 19.20 7.57
N ASN A 61 4.66 18.87 8.86
CA ASN A 61 5.46 19.55 9.89
C ASN A 61 6.03 18.52 10.91
N PRO A 62 6.91 17.61 10.47
CA PRO A 62 7.46 16.58 11.34
C PRO A 62 8.30 17.18 12.46
N ASP A 63 8.27 16.51 13.61
CA ASP A 63 9.28 16.63 14.66
C ASP A 63 9.96 15.25 14.79
N PRO A 64 11.18 15.10 14.26
CA PRO A 64 11.94 13.83 14.31
C PRO A 64 12.26 13.36 15.72
N THR A 65 12.12 14.22 16.73
CA THR A 65 12.39 13.91 18.13
C THR A 65 11.12 13.77 18.96
N ALA A 66 9.98 14.21 18.43
CA ALA A 66 8.70 14.03 19.08
C ALA A 66 8.42 12.55 19.25
N SER A 67 8.02 12.23 20.47
CA SER A 67 7.83 10.87 20.92
C SER A 67 6.34 10.51 21.01
N SER A 68 5.46 11.47 20.75
CA SER A 68 4.00 11.33 20.68
C SER A 68 3.39 12.52 19.94
N GLY A 69 2.18 12.36 19.40
CA GLY A 69 1.37 13.45 18.82
C GLY A 69 1.50 13.59 17.31
N ASP A 70 0.84 14.59 16.75
CA ASP A 70 0.61 14.71 15.30
C ASP A 70 1.87 15.01 14.48
N ARG A 71 2.95 15.39 15.15
CA ARG A 71 4.26 15.67 14.53
C ARG A 71 5.25 14.51 14.69
N GLN A 72 4.88 13.48 15.44
CA GLN A 72 5.76 12.34 15.74
C GLN A 72 6.23 11.65 14.45
N CYS A 73 7.51 11.33 14.41
CA CYS A 73 8.12 10.46 13.40
C CYS A 73 8.73 9.19 13.96
N LEU A 74 9.15 9.20 15.24
CA LEU A 74 9.76 8.04 15.87
C LEU A 74 8.70 7.01 16.21
N LEU A 75 8.94 5.74 15.89
CA LEU A 75 8.14 4.64 16.41
C LEU A 75 8.62 4.26 17.81
N ARG A 76 7.68 4.05 18.74
CA ARG A 76 7.95 3.48 20.05
C ARG A 76 7.74 1.97 20.05
N TYR A 77 8.09 1.33 21.17
CA TYR A 77 7.88 -0.09 21.40
C TYR A 77 6.45 -0.50 21.06
N HIS A 78 6.30 -1.52 20.21
CA HIS A 78 5.03 -2.05 19.69
C HIS A 78 4.18 -1.08 18.84
N GLN A 79 4.77 -0.01 18.31
CA GLN A 79 4.14 0.79 17.26
C GLN A 79 4.59 0.29 15.89
N TYR A 80 3.65 -0.23 15.11
CA TYR A 80 3.89 -0.90 13.82
C TYR A 80 3.10 -0.25 12.67
N TYR A 81 2.81 1.04 12.79
CA TYR A 81 2.00 1.78 11.84
C TYR A 81 2.63 3.15 11.59
N ALA A 82 2.30 3.72 10.44
CA ALA A 82 2.74 5.04 10.04
C ALA A 82 2.35 6.10 11.10
N THR A 83 3.28 7.01 11.39
CA THR A 83 3.00 8.12 12.28
C THR A 83 2.41 9.30 11.52
N PRO A 84 1.59 10.16 12.16
CA PRO A 84 1.00 11.32 11.51
C PRO A 84 2.04 12.32 10.97
N GLY A 85 3.21 12.46 11.62
CA GLY A 85 4.19 13.47 11.25
C GLY A 85 5.02 13.12 10.01
N CYS A 86 5.35 11.84 9.82
CA CYS A 86 6.23 11.39 8.75
C CYS A 86 5.54 10.54 7.67
N GLY A 87 4.34 10.06 7.94
CA GLY A 87 3.57 9.26 7.00
C GLY A 87 4.15 7.87 6.78
N GLY A 88 3.44 7.11 5.96
CA GLY A 88 3.72 5.68 5.76
C GLY A 88 2.48 4.91 5.32
N PHE A 89 2.59 3.59 5.35
CA PHE A 89 1.48 2.69 5.05
C PHE A 89 1.70 1.32 5.68
N GLU A 90 0.63 0.54 5.78
CA GLU A 90 0.68 -0.89 6.12
C GLU A 90 0.37 -1.75 4.90
N LEU A 91 0.98 -2.93 4.88
CA LEU A 91 0.75 -4.00 3.94
C LEU A 91 0.15 -5.20 4.68
N GLY A 92 -1.12 -5.49 4.44
CA GLY A 92 -1.74 -6.77 4.79
C GLY A 92 -1.45 -7.81 3.71
N VAL A 93 -1.13 -9.03 4.10
CA VAL A 93 -0.94 -10.14 3.16
C VAL A 93 -1.82 -11.30 3.59
N LYS A 94 -2.46 -11.96 2.63
CA LYS A 94 -3.12 -13.26 2.80
C LYS A 94 -2.53 -14.23 1.81
N LEU A 95 -2.06 -15.38 2.30
CA LEU A 95 -1.57 -16.47 1.48
C LEU A 95 -2.69 -17.49 1.32
N HIS A 96 -2.96 -17.87 0.09
CA HIS A 96 -4.03 -18.81 -0.24
C HIS A 96 -3.42 -20.16 -0.60
N ASN A 97 -4.20 -21.22 -0.46
CA ASN A 97 -3.81 -22.56 -0.89
C ASN A 97 -2.61 -23.17 -0.13
N VAL A 98 -2.21 -22.58 1.01
CA VAL A 98 -1.10 -23.08 1.86
C VAL A 98 -1.38 -24.50 2.37
N ARG A 99 -2.63 -24.78 2.76
CA ARG A 99 -3.02 -26.09 3.32
C ARG A 99 -2.93 -27.25 2.35
N ASN A 100 -2.94 -26.96 1.05
CA ASN A 100 -2.85 -27.97 -0.01
C ASN A 100 -1.41 -28.20 -0.47
N GLN A 101 -0.43 -27.49 0.12
CA GLN A 101 0.97 -27.69 -0.23
C GLN A 101 1.48 -29.01 0.36
N PRO A 102 2.30 -29.79 -0.38
CA PRO A 102 2.79 -31.09 0.06
C PRO A 102 3.44 -31.06 1.45
N GLY A 103 4.27 -30.05 1.74
CA GLY A 103 4.91 -29.91 3.04
C GLY A 103 3.94 -29.65 4.19
N TYR A 104 2.87 -28.88 3.94
CA TYR A 104 1.82 -28.66 4.95
C TYR A 104 1.09 -29.97 5.27
N LEU A 105 0.69 -30.71 4.23
CA LEU A 105 -0.01 -32.00 4.37
C LEU A 105 0.86 -33.07 5.05
N ALA A 106 2.17 -33.04 4.81
CA ALA A 106 3.15 -33.88 5.50
C ALA A 106 3.41 -33.46 6.96
N GLY A 107 2.76 -32.39 7.44
CA GLY A 107 2.90 -31.91 8.81
C GLY A 107 4.25 -31.24 9.10
N LEU A 108 4.98 -30.80 8.07
CA LEU A 108 6.29 -30.19 8.24
C LEU A 108 6.18 -28.81 8.88
N SER A 109 7.19 -28.46 9.68
CA SER A 109 7.47 -27.07 10.05
C SER A 109 8.24 -26.39 8.93
N SER A 110 8.21 -25.06 8.91
CA SER A 110 9.06 -24.28 8.02
C SER A 110 10.53 -24.42 8.47
N ALA A 111 11.41 -24.63 7.50
CA ALA A 111 12.87 -24.55 7.71
C ALA A 111 13.43 -23.20 7.23
N GLY A 112 12.67 -22.48 6.40
CA GLY A 112 12.89 -21.08 6.09
C GLY A 112 12.39 -20.17 7.20
N GLY A 113 13.12 -19.12 7.50
CA GLY A 113 12.79 -18.22 8.62
C GLY A 113 11.59 -17.31 8.35
N TYR A 114 11.88 -16.01 8.24
CA TYR A 114 10.88 -14.95 8.18
C TYR A 114 10.53 -14.57 6.74
N PHE A 115 9.28 -14.19 6.51
CA PHE A 115 8.92 -13.45 5.31
C PHE A 115 9.55 -12.06 5.32
N SER A 116 9.92 -11.59 4.14
CA SER A 116 10.42 -10.24 3.90
C SER A 116 9.54 -9.52 2.87
N ALA A 117 9.49 -8.20 2.95
CA ALA A 117 8.79 -7.40 1.96
C ALA A 117 9.55 -6.13 1.58
N TYR A 118 9.42 -5.75 0.32
CA TYR A 118 10.03 -4.57 -0.28
C TYR A 118 9.03 -3.87 -1.19
N ALA A 119 9.17 -2.56 -1.34
CA ALA A 119 8.39 -1.79 -2.29
C ALA A 119 9.21 -0.65 -2.88
N ASP A 120 8.94 -0.27 -4.12
CA ASP A 120 9.42 1.01 -4.63
C ASP A 120 8.45 2.10 -4.16
N THR A 121 8.97 3.18 -3.60
CA THR A 121 8.15 4.29 -3.07
C THR A 121 8.54 5.61 -3.73
N ALA A 122 7.55 6.47 -3.97
CA ALA A 122 7.76 7.85 -4.37
C ALA A 122 6.83 8.75 -3.57
N ARG A 123 7.40 9.58 -2.70
CA ARG A 123 6.67 10.57 -1.90
C ARG A 123 6.83 11.94 -2.55
N THR A 124 5.71 12.57 -2.87
CA THR A 124 5.70 13.90 -3.49
C THR A 124 5.49 14.95 -2.42
N PHE A 125 6.38 15.92 -2.35
CA PHE A 125 6.34 17.05 -1.44
C PHE A 125 6.24 18.36 -2.21
N GLY A 126 5.90 19.43 -1.50
CA GLY A 126 5.88 20.80 -1.99
C GLY A 126 5.23 21.71 -0.96
N CYS A 127 4.74 22.85 -1.42
CA CYS A 127 4.15 23.88 -0.58
C CYS A 127 2.69 24.13 -0.95
N LEU A 128 1.89 24.41 0.08
CA LEU A 128 0.53 24.93 -0.04
C LEU A 128 0.59 26.46 -0.01
N LEU A 129 -0.09 27.10 -0.96
CA LEU A 129 -0.35 28.53 -0.95
C LEU A 129 -1.27 28.90 0.25
N PRO A 130 -1.39 30.20 0.60
CA PRO A 130 -2.26 30.65 1.70
C PRO A 130 -3.73 30.23 1.57
N ASP A 131 -4.20 30.00 0.34
CA ASP A 131 -5.56 29.51 0.04
C ASP A 131 -5.70 27.99 0.14
N GLY A 132 -4.63 27.28 0.50
CA GLY A 132 -4.58 25.82 0.64
C GLY A 132 -4.35 25.08 -0.68
N THR A 133 -4.14 25.77 -1.80
CA THR A 133 -3.84 25.11 -3.07
C THR A 133 -2.39 24.63 -3.13
N PHE A 134 -2.15 23.48 -3.76
CA PHE A 134 -0.80 22.95 -3.93
C PHE A 134 -0.07 23.67 -5.05
N ASP A 135 1.06 24.30 -4.72
CA ASP A 135 1.93 24.94 -5.69
C ASP A 135 2.85 23.89 -6.35
N HIS A 136 2.43 23.38 -7.50
CA HIS A 136 3.20 22.42 -8.28
C HIS A 136 4.60 22.92 -8.69
N SER A 137 4.87 24.24 -8.69
CA SER A 137 6.20 24.77 -9.01
C SER A 137 7.24 24.47 -7.93
N THR A 138 6.80 24.23 -6.69
CA THR A 138 7.65 23.85 -5.55
C THR A 138 7.81 22.33 -5.41
N SER A 139 7.20 21.55 -6.31
CA SER A 139 7.08 20.12 -6.13
C SER A 139 8.38 19.37 -6.37
N PHE A 140 8.68 18.42 -5.49
CA PHE A 140 9.74 17.44 -5.69
C PHE A 140 9.32 16.06 -5.15
N ALA A 141 9.99 15.01 -5.61
CA ALA A 141 9.69 13.64 -5.19
C ALA A 141 10.92 12.97 -4.56
N VAL A 142 10.73 12.39 -3.38
CA VAL A 142 11.71 11.48 -2.77
C VAL A 142 11.37 10.06 -3.19
N ARG A 143 12.28 9.42 -3.91
CA ARG A 143 12.13 8.06 -4.44
C ARG A 143 13.07 7.10 -3.74
N THR A 144 12.54 5.96 -3.34
CA THR A 144 13.34 4.85 -2.79
C THR A 144 12.95 3.57 -3.52
N GLU A 145 13.90 2.99 -4.24
CA GLU A 145 13.75 1.66 -4.84
C GLU A 145 14.02 0.58 -3.79
N GLN A 146 13.24 -0.50 -3.83
CA GLN A 146 13.34 -1.62 -2.90
C GLN A 146 13.38 -1.17 -1.43
N GLN A 147 12.54 -0.20 -1.04
CA GLN A 147 12.35 0.20 0.36
C GLN A 147 11.95 -1.04 1.17
N PRO A 148 12.77 -1.49 2.14
CA PRO A 148 12.38 -2.58 3.01
C PRO A 148 11.17 -2.16 3.84
N LEU A 149 10.20 -3.06 3.96
CA LEU A 149 9.07 -2.92 4.86
C LEU A 149 9.37 -3.68 6.15
N SER A 150 9.07 -3.05 7.27
CA SER A 150 9.28 -3.61 8.59
C SER A 150 8.21 -4.65 8.92
N PRO A 151 8.58 -5.77 9.56
CA PRO A 151 7.63 -6.76 10.02
C PRO A 151 6.80 -6.25 11.19
N VAL A 152 5.50 -6.57 11.22
CA VAL A 152 4.70 -6.39 12.43
C VAL A 152 5.02 -7.51 13.41
N TYR A 153 5.74 -7.18 14.48
CA TYR A 153 6.12 -8.11 15.54
C TYR A 153 6.75 -9.42 15.01
N TYR A 154 6.39 -10.58 15.57
CA TYR A 154 6.84 -11.90 15.08
C TYR A 154 5.97 -12.47 13.95
N GLU A 155 4.93 -11.76 13.50
CA GLU A 155 3.91 -12.30 12.58
C GLU A 155 4.43 -12.74 11.20
N PRO A 156 5.57 -12.24 10.68
CA PRO A 156 6.20 -12.83 9.50
C PRO A 156 7.03 -14.08 9.76
N ASP A 157 7.06 -14.62 10.97
CA ASP A 157 7.61 -15.95 11.22
C ASP A 157 6.73 -17.01 10.54
N SER A 158 7.36 -17.81 9.68
CA SER A 158 6.69 -18.85 8.90
C SER A 158 6.08 -19.96 9.78
N ASN A 159 6.74 -20.34 10.88
CA ASN A 159 6.21 -21.34 11.80
C ASN A 159 5.01 -20.79 12.60
N TRP A 160 5.04 -19.51 12.95
CA TRP A 160 3.87 -18.83 13.51
C TRP A 160 2.70 -18.85 12.53
N LEU A 161 2.92 -18.49 11.26
CA LEU A 161 1.87 -18.53 10.23
C LEU A 161 1.31 -19.95 10.05
N LEU A 162 2.17 -20.97 9.96
CA LEU A 162 1.72 -22.36 9.87
C LEU A 162 0.87 -22.77 11.09
N SER A 163 1.22 -22.30 12.29
CA SER A 163 0.40 -22.49 13.49
C SER A 163 -0.99 -21.85 13.38
N GLN A 164 -1.09 -20.66 12.78
CA GLN A 164 -2.39 -20.01 12.49
C GLN A 164 -3.22 -20.83 11.50
N PHE A 165 -2.61 -21.30 10.40
CA PHE A 165 -3.29 -22.13 9.41
C PHE A 165 -3.85 -23.44 9.99
N ARG A 166 -3.15 -24.03 10.98
CA ARG A 166 -3.57 -25.23 11.71
C ARG A 166 -4.69 -24.94 12.72
N SER A 167 -4.57 -23.84 13.45
CA SER A 167 -5.55 -23.46 14.49
C SER A 167 -6.89 -23.00 13.89
N TYR A 168 -6.87 -22.40 12.70
CA TYR A 168 -8.05 -21.82 12.06
C TYR A 168 -8.16 -22.33 10.62
N PRO A 169 -8.80 -23.49 10.36
CA PRO A 169 -8.75 -24.18 9.07
C PRO A 169 -9.53 -23.48 7.95
N ASP A 170 -10.43 -22.56 8.29
CA ASP A 170 -11.36 -21.86 7.39
C ASP A 170 -10.87 -20.46 6.97
N ARG A 171 -9.67 -20.04 7.38
CA ARG A 171 -9.17 -18.68 7.17
C ARG A 171 -7.81 -18.65 6.48
N ASP A 172 -7.58 -17.67 5.64
CA ASP A 172 -6.24 -17.45 5.07
C ASP A 172 -5.48 -16.40 5.88
N PHE A 173 -4.19 -16.66 6.07
CA PHE A 173 -3.27 -15.83 6.84
C PHE A 173 -2.07 -15.43 5.99
N GLY A 174 -1.40 -14.36 6.38
CA GLY A 174 -0.15 -13.95 5.79
C GLY A 174 0.53 -12.89 6.64
N PRO A 175 1.81 -12.61 6.36
CA PRO A 175 2.61 -11.68 7.14
C PRO A 175 2.18 -10.23 6.92
N PRO A 176 1.86 -9.46 7.98
CA PRO A 176 1.71 -8.02 7.85
C PRO A 176 3.05 -7.30 7.92
N PHE A 177 3.17 -6.23 7.13
CA PHE A 177 4.32 -5.33 7.12
C PHE A 177 3.87 -3.88 7.19
N PHE A 178 4.81 -2.99 7.48
CA PHE A 178 4.57 -1.56 7.47
C PHE A 178 5.81 -0.78 7.07
N VAL A 179 5.61 0.47 6.69
CA VAL A 179 6.68 1.46 6.65
C VAL A 179 6.23 2.71 7.36
N ASN A 180 7.13 3.26 8.17
CA ASN A 180 7.04 4.61 8.68
C ASN A 180 8.27 5.34 8.15
N PHE A 181 8.04 6.41 7.40
CA PHE A 181 9.15 7.03 6.70
C PHE A 181 9.99 7.93 7.61
N PRO A 182 11.27 8.19 7.26
CA PRO A 182 12.02 9.27 7.87
C PRO A 182 11.48 10.64 7.45
N ALA A 183 11.74 11.63 8.29
CA ALA A 183 11.44 13.03 8.00
C ALA A 183 12.24 13.51 6.78
N VAL A 184 11.64 14.40 6.00
CA VAL A 184 12.22 15.04 4.82
C VAL A 184 12.18 16.55 5.05
N GLU A 185 13.26 17.24 4.74
CA GLU A 185 13.24 18.69 4.80
C GLU A 185 12.48 19.25 3.59
N VAL A 186 11.49 20.10 3.85
CA VAL A 186 10.68 20.78 2.82
C VAL A 186 10.79 22.28 3.06
N ASN A 187 11.56 22.95 2.21
CA ASN A 187 11.78 24.38 2.30
C ASN A 187 10.72 25.13 1.49
N CYS A 188 9.89 25.90 2.19
CA CYS A 188 8.77 26.62 1.60
C CYS A 188 8.98 28.14 1.69
N PRO A 189 8.63 28.91 0.62
CA PRO A 189 8.64 30.36 0.66
C PRO A 189 7.78 30.92 1.80
N GLU A 190 8.09 32.15 2.24
CA GLU A 190 7.31 32.84 3.27
C GLU A 190 5.82 32.91 2.89
N GLY A 191 4.95 32.65 3.87
CA GLY A 191 3.50 32.62 3.67
C GLY A 191 2.95 31.31 3.08
N THR A 192 3.80 30.34 2.75
CA THR A 192 3.38 29.00 2.29
C THR A 192 3.64 27.92 3.35
N THR A 193 2.97 26.78 3.24
CA THR A 193 3.09 25.68 4.22
C THR A 193 3.54 24.38 3.57
N ALA A 194 4.54 23.71 4.13
CA ALA A 194 4.99 22.41 3.62
C ALA A 194 3.88 21.35 3.66
N THR A 195 3.85 20.47 2.67
CA THR A 195 2.89 19.37 2.57
C THR A 195 3.50 18.15 1.88
N GLN A 196 3.03 16.95 2.23
CA GLN A 196 3.19 15.77 1.39
C GLN A 196 1.94 15.67 0.50
N TYR A 197 2.11 15.92 -0.79
CA TYR A 197 1.00 15.92 -1.74
C TYR A 197 0.50 14.50 -2.06
N GLY A 198 1.40 13.51 -2.09
CA GLY A 198 1.00 12.15 -2.38
C GLY A 198 2.08 11.11 -2.11
N LEU A 199 1.65 9.86 -2.09
CA LEU A 199 2.47 8.66 -1.95
C LEU A 199 2.13 7.71 -3.10
N LYS A 200 3.14 7.31 -3.85
CA LYS A 200 3.07 6.22 -4.82
C LYS A 200 3.86 5.02 -4.29
N VAL A 201 3.26 3.84 -4.31
CA VAL A 201 3.90 2.57 -4.00
C VAL A 201 3.80 1.64 -5.20
N THR A 202 4.90 1.06 -5.63
CA THR A 202 4.98 0.18 -6.82
C THR A 202 5.85 -1.03 -6.52
N ASN A 203 5.78 -2.04 -7.39
CA ASN A 203 6.74 -3.15 -7.40
C ASN A 203 6.87 -3.79 -6.01
N VAL A 204 5.73 -4.03 -5.35
CA VAL A 204 5.73 -4.63 -4.03
C VAL A 204 6.08 -6.09 -4.17
N LYS A 205 7.09 -6.52 -3.44
CA LYS A 205 7.60 -7.89 -3.42
C LYS A 205 7.48 -8.44 -2.02
N ILE A 206 6.87 -9.61 -1.89
CA ILE A 206 6.85 -10.38 -0.65
C ILE A 206 7.58 -11.68 -0.95
N GLY A 207 8.57 -12.03 -0.13
CA GLY A 207 9.42 -13.17 -0.39
C GLY A 207 9.69 -14.01 0.85
N ILE A 208 9.87 -15.30 0.64
CA ILE A 208 10.34 -16.27 1.62
C ILE A 208 11.24 -17.30 0.93
N ASP A 209 12.22 -17.78 1.66
CA ASP A 209 13.02 -18.96 1.28
C ASP A 209 12.78 -20.06 2.32
N ASP A 210 11.73 -20.86 2.12
CA ASP A 210 11.39 -22.02 2.95
C ASP A 210 11.30 -23.29 2.10
N PRO A 211 12.23 -24.24 2.23
CA PRO A 211 12.21 -25.43 1.40
C PRO A 211 11.05 -26.38 1.71
N ASN A 212 10.37 -26.25 2.85
CA ASN A 212 9.40 -27.24 3.29
C ASN A 212 7.98 -26.96 2.83
N VAL A 213 7.42 -25.78 3.13
CA VAL A 213 6.01 -25.49 2.87
C VAL A 213 5.83 -24.38 1.84
N PHE A 214 6.51 -23.25 2.02
CA PHE A 214 6.28 -22.08 1.17
C PHE A 214 7.12 -22.08 -0.12
N GLY A 215 8.13 -22.95 -0.20
CA GLY A 215 9.13 -22.92 -1.25
C GLY A 215 10.02 -21.68 -1.19
N ARG A 216 10.88 -21.54 -2.21
CA ARG A 216 11.54 -20.27 -2.51
C ARG A 216 10.63 -19.46 -3.44
N THR A 217 9.82 -18.60 -2.84
CA THR A 217 8.73 -17.92 -3.55
C THR A 217 8.82 -16.42 -3.37
N THR A 218 8.47 -15.69 -4.43
CA THR A 218 8.29 -14.23 -4.39
C THR A 218 7.00 -13.88 -5.10
N TRP A 219 6.12 -13.17 -4.40
CA TRP A 219 4.89 -12.59 -4.95
C TRP A 219 5.15 -11.12 -5.29
N THR A 220 4.73 -10.68 -6.48
CA THR A 220 4.94 -9.29 -6.93
C THR A 220 3.63 -8.67 -7.40
N THR A 221 3.34 -7.45 -6.96
CA THR A 221 2.15 -6.71 -7.42
C THR A 221 2.38 -6.06 -8.79
N PRO A 222 1.39 -6.07 -9.69
CA PRO A 222 1.50 -5.45 -11.02
C PRO A 222 1.26 -3.92 -11.04
N GLY A 223 0.63 -3.35 -10.01
CA GLY A 223 0.09 -1.99 -10.04
C GLY A 223 0.81 -0.97 -9.14
N PRO A 224 0.77 0.32 -9.50
CA PRO A 224 1.00 1.39 -8.54
C PRO A 224 -0.22 1.59 -7.63
N PHE A 225 0.04 1.75 -6.34
CA PHE A 225 -0.91 2.22 -5.34
C PHE A 225 -0.64 3.69 -5.09
N TYR A 226 -1.70 4.49 -5.08
CA TYR A 226 -1.62 5.92 -4.83
C TYR A 226 -2.43 6.28 -3.60
N ALA A 227 -1.92 7.22 -2.82
CA ALA A 227 -2.59 7.85 -1.70
C ALA A 227 -2.21 9.32 -1.61
#